data_AF-A0AAE1KU61-F1
#
_entry.id   AF-A0AAE1KU61-F1
#
_cell.length_a   1.000
_cell.length_b   1.000
_cell.length_c   1.000
_cell.angle_alpha   90.00
_cell.angle_beta   90.00
_cell.angle_gamma   90.00
#
_symmetry.space_group_name_H-M   'P 1'
#
loop_
_entity.id
_entity.type
_entity.pdbx_description
1 polymer ?
#
loop_
_entity_poly.entity_id
_entity_poly.type
_entity_poly.pdbx_seq_one_letter_code
_entity_poly.pdbx_strand_id
1 'polypeptide(L)'
;MKVQEQVPVEDELEFPCEASTTLGHYNPLNMTPSESPPPAKGTNDLYEAGDLAGKYGTLEGRTWYKGHFNDTNLQLFGSTSIMGRSVVIHKKDKNARWFCGSIGWGYSPAEARQVSAIASFHNPQGYAWGYVRMRQLIYMDGSFGETFLEVNLRHPGSNNRNLTRRHNWSVYVNPVGVDAGVKFFQSRCVAAGYRWNPYLIHLAFPNDRDFYERECGPSVPLRCDVGDLSGRLGTIDVGDKRYVFVDRNLPLSGPHGIMNRAIIIHKENAGVERFACANIEPDDDIIKWVIIRKTPKFTVTTFMSDMRDVLGAPEWYLAADLSTTSFSADQQCVTFVIHFMGPKAGRLELDFSKLVAGGIMDNPTITIRGVYPDPKRKKKVPYRTCGGLEEEDILKELEGNNWWEVLTGDGEEEGGRQGGGQRGGQGGYYGTGPLLTPNSSLLLGLLLLLLSSLHLLPSRT
;
A
#
# COMPACT_ATOMS: atom_id res chain seq x y z
N MET A 1 14.00 22.48 1.49
CA MET A 1 14.98 21.42 1.82
C MET A 1 14.39 20.09 1.35
N LYS A 2 15.14 19.18 0.73
CA LYS A 2 14.66 17.82 0.39
C LYS A 2 15.14 16.86 1.47
N VAL A 3 14.26 16.01 1.93
CA VAL A 3 14.52 15.03 2.98
C VAL A 3 13.84 13.73 2.59
N GLN A 4 14.44 12.60 2.91
CA GLN A 4 13.78 11.31 2.86
C GLN A 4 13.55 10.82 4.28
N GLU A 5 12.31 10.49 4.58
CA GLU A 5 11.86 10.10 5.92
C GLU A 5 11.69 8.57 6.04
N GLN A 6 11.39 8.07 7.23
CA GLN A 6 11.47 6.64 7.53
C GLN A 6 10.31 5.79 6.98
N VAL A 7 9.12 6.36 6.73
CA VAL A 7 7.89 5.61 6.46
C VAL A 7 7.08 6.24 5.30
N PRO A 8 6.21 5.50 4.61
CA PRO A 8 5.43 6.04 3.50
C PRO A 8 4.37 7.03 4.02
N VAL A 9 3.90 7.93 3.17
CA VAL A 9 2.85 8.90 3.51
C VAL A 9 1.51 8.19 3.74
N GLU A 10 0.73 8.64 4.72
CA GLU A 10 -0.64 8.18 4.95
C GLU A 10 -1.64 9.19 4.36
N ASP A 11 -2.30 8.81 3.26
CA ASP A 11 -3.14 9.72 2.47
C ASP A 11 -4.49 10.06 3.13
N GLU A 12 -4.84 9.35 4.21
CA GLU A 12 -6.05 9.59 5.02
C GLU A 12 -5.94 10.78 5.97
N LEU A 13 -4.73 11.30 6.18
CA LEU A 13 -4.49 12.32 7.19
C LEU A 13 -4.69 13.71 6.60
N GLU A 14 -5.24 14.62 7.41
CA GLU A 14 -5.37 16.03 7.03
C GLU A 14 -4.00 16.70 6.87
N PHE A 15 -3.01 16.24 7.64
CA PHE A 15 -1.62 16.68 7.62
C PHE A 15 -0.69 15.47 7.33
N PRO A 16 -0.69 14.95 6.09
CA PRO A 16 -0.02 13.69 5.76
C PRO A 16 1.51 13.79 5.86
N CYS A 17 2.05 15.00 5.78
CA CYS A 17 3.48 15.28 5.82
C CYS A 17 4.01 15.62 7.22
N GLU A 18 3.22 15.49 8.30
CA GLU A 18 3.69 15.86 9.65
C GLU A 18 4.84 14.96 10.15
N ALA A 19 5.63 15.46 11.11
CA ALA A 19 6.69 14.71 11.79
C ALA A 19 6.20 13.43 12.46
N SER A 20 4.99 13.45 13.01
CA SER A 20 4.34 12.30 13.64
C SER A 20 4.02 11.18 12.64
N THR A 21 3.80 11.52 11.37
CA THR A 21 3.30 10.59 10.34
C THR A 21 4.43 10.01 9.51
N THR A 22 5.34 10.88 9.03
CA THR A 22 6.46 10.51 8.16
C THR A 22 7.74 10.21 8.93
N LEU A 23 7.77 10.53 10.24
CA LEU A 23 8.91 10.37 11.17
C LEU A 23 10.10 11.26 10.79
N GLY A 24 11.28 10.99 11.34
CA GLY A 24 12.53 11.71 11.05
C GLY A 24 13.33 11.07 9.92
N HIS A 25 14.47 11.69 9.60
CA HIS A 25 15.28 11.33 8.44
C HIS A 25 15.63 9.85 8.44
N TYR A 26 15.71 9.27 7.25
CA TYR A 26 16.15 7.89 7.13
C TYR A 26 17.66 7.78 7.43
N ASN A 27 17.99 7.13 8.53
CA ASN A 27 19.37 7.07 9.04
C ASN A 27 19.77 5.64 9.47
N PRO A 28 19.87 4.68 8.53
CA PRO A 28 20.18 3.29 8.84
C PRO A 28 21.62 3.08 9.34
N LEU A 29 22.52 4.04 9.10
CA LEU A 29 23.93 3.99 9.51
C LEU A 29 24.19 4.73 10.84
N ASN A 30 23.14 5.24 11.50
CA ASN A 30 23.23 5.99 12.76
C ASN A 30 24.22 7.16 12.71
N MET A 31 24.23 7.91 11.61
CA MET A 31 25.03 9.13 11.48
C MET A 31 24.56 10.21 12.45
N THR A 32 25.49 10.93 13.07
CA THR A 32 25.16 12.02 13.99
C THR A 32 24.90 13.32 13.21
N PRO A 33 23.68 13.88 13.18
CA PRO A 33 23.38 15.04 12.33
C PRO A 33 24.16 16.30 12.70
N SER A 34 24.55 16.46 13.98
CA SER A 34 25.34 17.60 14.44
C SER A 34 26.79 17.60 13.95
N GLU A 35 27.28 16.44 13.49
CA GLU A 35 28.64 16.26 12.98
C GLU A 35 28.69 16.36 11.45
N SER A 36 27.53 16.41 10.78
CA SER A 36 27.44 16.52 9.33
C SER A 36 27.98 17.86 8.83
N PRO A 37 28.79 17.88 7.76
CA PRO A 37 29.30 19.12 7.18
C PRO A 37 28.19 20.03 6.64
N PRO A 38 28.47 21.33 6.39
CA PRO A 38 27.50 22.21 5.75
C PRO A 38 26.98 21.63 4.41
N PRO A 39 25.77 22.00 3.96
CA PRO A 39 25.17 21.44 2.75
C PRO A 39 26.09 21.50 1.52
N ALA A 40 26.18 20.39 0.79
CA ALA A 40 27.02 20.17 -0.39
C ALA A 40 28.54 20.35 -0.16
N LYS A 41 29.02 20.21 1.10
CA LYS A 41 30.45 20.30 1.43
C LYS A 41 31.08 18.98 1.87
N GLY A 42 30.29 17.97 2.23
CA GLY A 42 30.76 16.65 2.61
C GLY A 42 30.63 15.59 1.51
N THR A 43 31.17 14.40 1.78
CA THR A 43 30.91 13.18 1.01
C THR A 43 29.60 12.52 1.48
N ASN A 44 29.02 11.64 0.66
CA ASN A 44 27.69 11.06 0.91
C ASN A 44 27.56 10.32 2.25
N ASP A 45 28.66 9.82 2.80
CA ASP A 45 28.78 9.06 4.06
C ASP A 45 28.82 9.92 5.30
N LEU A 46 29.00 11.24 5.16
CA LEU A 46 29.00 12.18 6.29
C LEU A 46 27.60 12.70 6.66
N TYR A 47 26.57 12.28 5.91
CA TYR A 47 25.19 12.69 6.10
C TYR A 47 24.31 11.46 6.38
N GLU A 48 23.18 11.69 7.05
CA GLU A 48 22.12 10.71 7.11
C GLU A 48 21.72 10.27 5.69
N ALA A 49 21.40 8.99 5.50
CA ALA A 49 21.08 8.48 4.17
C ALA A 49 19.96 9.27 3.49
N GLY A 50 18.96 9.70 4.27
CA GLY A 50 17.84 10.50 3.80
C GLY A 50 18.06 12.03 3.75
N ASP A 51 19.20 12.58 4.20
CA ASP A 51 19.44 14.02 4.14
C ASP A 51 19.92 14.47 2.74
N LEU A 52 18.99 14.49 1.79
CA LEU A 52 19.27 14.87 0.40
C LEU A 52 19.70 16.33 0.26
N ALA A 53 19.25 17.22 1.17
CA ALA A 53 19.64 18.61 1.13
C ALA A 53 21.03 18.87 1.71
N GLY A 54 21.41 18.16 2.78
CA GLY A 54 22.78 18.15 3.28
C GLY A 54 23.74 17.66 2.21
N LYS A 55 23.40 16.58 1.50
CA LYS A 55 24.25 16.03 0.43
C LYS A 55 24.34 16.92 -0.81
N TYR A 56 23.21 17.44 -1.30
CA TYR A 56 23.12 18.04 -2.64
C TYR A 56 22.78 19.52 -2.68
N GLY A 57 22.67 20.15 -1.51
CA GLY A 57 22.34 21.55 -1.36
C GLY A 57 20.83 21.81 -1.23
N THR A 58 20.51 23.04 -0.82
CA THR A 58 19.13 23.42 -0.51
C THR A 58 18.38 23.94 -1.75
N LEU A 59 17.05 23.95 -1.64
CA LEU A 59 16.15 24.52 -2.65
C LEU A 59 15.78 25.99 -2.39
N GLU A 60 16.54 26.68 -1.54
CA GLU A 60 16.21 28.05 -1.16
C GLU A 60 16.23 29.00 -2.37
N GLY A 61 15.19 29.83 -2.49
CA GLY A 61 15.07 30.83 -3.56
C GLY A 61 14.85 30.26 -4.96
N ARG A 62 14.60 28.94 -5.09
CA ARG A 62 14.41 28.28 -6.38
C ARG A 62 12.92 28.01 -6.65
N THR A 63 12.45 28.46 -7.80
CA THR A 63 11.11 28.10 -8.34
C THR A 63 11.16 26.83 -9.19
N TRP A 64 12.32 26.52 -9.75
CA TRP A 64 12.58 25.33 -10.56
C TRP A 64 13.96 24.76 -10.25
N TYR A 65 14.08 23.42 -10.23
CA TYR A 65 15.35 22.75 -10.00
C TYR A 65 15.39 21.37 -10.67
N LYS A 66 16.43 21.13 -11.48
CA LYS A 66 16.79 19.82 -12.01
C LYS A 66 18.25 19.55 -11.70
N GLY A 67 18.54 18.34 -11.21
CA GLY A 67 19.88 17.91 -10.87
C GLY A 67 20.01 16.40 -11.04
N HIS A 68 21.23 15.95 -11.25
CA HIS A 68 21.59 14.53 -11.40
C HIS A 68 22.71 14.25 -10.41
N PHE A 69 22.54 13.20 -9.59
CA PHE A 69 23.43 12.88 -8.49
C PHE A 69 23.68 11.39 -8.43
N ASN A 70 24.90 11.04 -8.04
CA ASN A 70 25.27 9.68 -7.71
C ASN A 70 25.38 9.57 -6.18
N ASP A 71 24.47 8.79 -5.58
CA ASP A 71 24.48 8.48 -4.16
C ASP A 71 24.81 7.00 -3.95
N THR A 72 25.86 6.73 -3.18
CA THR A 72 26.27 5.37 -2.81
C THR A 72 25.53 4.87 -1.57
N ASN A 73 24.89 5.77 -0.82
CA ASN A 73 24.22 5.52 0.46
C ASN A 73 22.69 5.58 0.34
N LEU A 74 22.16 5.83 -0.87
CA LEU A 74 20.73 5.86 -1.16
C LEU A 74 20.32 4.60 -1.94
N GLN A 75 20.34 3.46 -1.26
CA GLN A 75 20.12 2.17 -1.91
C GLN A 75 18.64 1.96 -2.27
N LEU A 76 18.37 1.43 -3.46
CA LEU A 76 17.01 1.04 -3.89
C LEU A 76 16.68 -0.42 -3.53
N PHE A 77 17.67 -1.18 -3.10
CA PHE A 77 17.58 -2.58 -2.71
C PHE A 77 18.43 -2.82 -1.46
N GLY A 78 18.16 -3.91 -0.76
CA GLY A 78 18.80 -4.27 0.49
C GLY A 78 18.07 -3.82 1.74
N SER A 79 18.60 -4.26 2.88
CA SER A 79 18.08 -3.93 4.21
C SER A 79 18.04 -2.43 4.47
N THR A 80 18.88 -1.65 3.78
CA THR A 80 18.91 -0.20 3.87
C THR A 80 18.16 0.50 2.73
N SER A 81 17.27 -0.21 2.03
CA SER A 81 16.54 0.34 0.90
C SER A 81 15.62 1.49 1.30
N ILE A 82 15.54 2.48 0.42
CA ILE A 82 14.68 3.66 0.52
C ILE A 82 13.27 3.43 -0.05
N MET A 83 13.05 2.31 -0.73
CA MET A 83 11.75 1.97 -1.32
C MET A 83 10.71 1.74 -0.22
N GLY A 84 9.46 2.15 -0.47
CA GLY A 84 8.40 2.08 0.52
C GLY A 84 8.52 3.12 1.65
N ARG A 85 9.40 4.11 1.51
CA ARG A 85 9.53 5.26 2.41
C ARG A 85 8.94 6.53 1.77
N SER A 86 9.20 7.71 2.33
CA SER A 86 8.70 8.97 1.78
C SER A 86 9.81 9.98 1.51
N VAL A 87 9.55 10.88 0.57
CA VAL A 87 10.31 12.11 0.36
C VAL A 87 9.49 13.26 0.90
N VAL A 88 10.10 14.13 1.69
CA VAL A 88 9.51 15.34 2.25
C VAL A 88 10.31 16.58 1.83
N ILE A 89 9.61 17.63 1.44
CA ILE A 89 10.18 18.93 1.11
C ILE A 89 9.84 19.91 2.22
N HIS A 90 10.84 20.51 2.85
CA HIS A 90 10.67 21.48 3.93
C HIS A 90 10.79 22.92 3.42
N LYS A 91 10.04 23.83 4.04
CA LYS A 91 10.27 25.27 3.99
C LYS A 91 11.47 25.64 4.86
N LYS A 92 12.18 26.70 4.48
CA LYS A 92 13.25 27.27 5.30
C LYS A 92 12.69 27.84 6.60
N ASP A 93 11.56 28.52 6.52
CA ASP A 93 10.91 29.08 7.70
C ASP A 93 10.40 27.96 8.61
N LYS A 94 10.82 28.01 9.87
CA LYS A 94 10.45 27.06 10.95
C LYS A 94 10.69 25.58 10.64
N ASN A 95 11.47 25.24 9.62
CA ASN A 95 11.66 23.88 9.13
C ASN A 95 10.33 23.13 8.83
N ALA A 96 9.29 23.87 8.43
CA ALA A 96 7.95 23.32 8.24
C ALA A 96 7.89 22.38 7.02
N ARG A 97 7.28 21.20 7.17
CA ARG A 97 7.10 20.23 6.08
C ARG A 97 6.03 20.72 5.10
N TRP A 98 6.39 20.84 3.83
CA TRP A 98 5.59 21.49 2.79
C TRP A 98 4.95 20.52 1.82
N PHE A 99 5.72 19.57 1.30
CA PHE A 99 5.22 18.53 0.41
C PHE A 99 5.78 17.20 0.83
N CYS A 100 5.04 16.13 0.62
CA CYS A 100 5.52 14.78 0.84
C CYS A 100 4.97 13.81 -0.20
N GLY A 101 5.68 12.72 -0.46
CA GLY A 101 5.19 11.65 -1.34
C GLY A 101 5.88 10.33 -1.03
N SER A 102 5.17 9.24 -1.23
CA SER A 102 5.68 7.88 -1.02
C SER A 102 6.50 7.40 -2.21
N ILE A 103 7.64 6.76 -1.94
CA ILE A 103 8.51 6.14 -2.94
C ILE A 103 7.94 4.77 -3.29
N GLY A 104 7.24 4.68 -4.43
CA GLY A 104 6.68 3.44 -4.95
C GLY A 104 7.69 2.62 -5.78
N TRP A 105 7.28 1.43 -6.19
CA TRP A 105 8.05 0.56 -7.07
C TRP A 105 7.70 0.84 -8.54
N GLY A 106 8.72 1.13 -9.35
CA GLY A 106 8.58 1.17 -10.80
C GLY A 106 8.87 -0.21 -11.39
N TYR A 107 7.91 -0.81 -12.08
CA TYR A 107 8.10 -2.05 -12.82
C TYR A 107 7.23 -2.07 -14.07
N SER A 108 7.71 -2.74 -15.13
CA SER A 108 6.91 -3.01 -16.32
C SER A 108 5.99 -4.20 -16.06
N PRO A 109 4.67 -4.10 -16.32
CA PRO A 109 3.75 -5.25 -16.22
C PRO A 109 4.12 -6.42 -17.15
N ALA A 110 4.91 -6.17 -18.19
CA ALA A 110 5.44 -7.22 -19.06
C ALA A 110 6.59 -8.02 -18.43
N GLU A 111 7.26 -7.48 -17.41
CA GLU A 111 8.46 -8.06 -16.80
C GLU A 111 8.21 -8.61 -15.39
N ALA A 112 7.32 -7.98 -14.64
CA ALA A 112 7.02 -8.36 -13.27
C ALA A 112 5.58 -8.05 -12.89
N ARG A 113 5.13 -8.69 -11.80
CA ARG A 113 3.88 -8.37 -11.11
C ARG A 113 4.17 -8.13 -9.64
N GLN A 114 3.46 -7.18 -9.04
CA GLN A 114 3.48 -7.00 -7.59
C GLN A 114 2.52 -7.99 -6.91
N VAL A 115 3.00 -8.68 -5.89
CA VAL A 115 2.18 -9.40 -4.92
C VAL A 115 2.13 -8.61 -3.63
N SER A 116 0.92 -8.39 -3.15
CA SER A 116 0.64 -7.70 -1.90
C SER A 116 -0.03 -8.68 -0.93
N ALA A 117 0.36 -8.60 0.33
CA ALA A 117 -0.16 -9.43 1.41
C ALA A 117 -0.33 -8.58 2.66
N ILE A 118 -1.31 -8.91 3.50
CA ILE A 118 -1.56 -8.23 4.76
C ILE A 118 -1.82 -9.24 5.87
N ALA A 119 -1.16 -9.03 7.00
CA ALA A 119 -1.53 -9.65 8.26
C ALA A 119 -2.24 -8.62 9.13
N SER A 120 -3.58 -8.69 9.14
CA SER A 120 -4.40 -7.71 9.84
C SER A 120 -4.80 -8.16 11.25
N PHE A 121 -4.40 -7.37 12.24
CA PHE A 121 -4.76 -7.53 13.64
C PHE A 121 -6.03 -6.70 13.93
N HIS A 122 -7.16 -7.05 13.32
CA HIS A 122 -8.45 -6.36 13.51
C HIS A 122 -9.43 -7.14 14.41
N ASN A 123 -8.96 -8.19 15.10
CA ASN A 123 -9.81 -8.92 16.03
C ASN A 123 -10.09 -8.07 17.29
N PRO A 124 -11.35 -7.70 17.59
CA PRO A 124 -11.68 -6.86 18.75
C PRO A 124 -11.40 -7.55 20.09
N GLN A 125 -11.32 -8.89 20.10
CA GLN A 125 -10.90 -9.68 21.27
C GLN A 125 -9.39 -9.98 21.27
N GLY A 126 -8.66 -9.49 20.26
CA GLY A 126 -7.22 -9.65 20.14
C GLY A 126 -6.44 -8.75 21.10
N TYR A 127 -5.11 -8.86 21.03
CA TYR A 127 -4.17 -8.18 21.92
C TYR A 127 -3.27 -7.16 21.21
N ALA A 128 -3.33 -7.12 19.89
CA ALA A 128 -2.72 -6.09 19.05
C ALA A 128 -3.80 -5.56 18.10
N TRP A 129 -3.62 -4.32 17.66
CA TRP A 129 -4.46 -3.66 16.69
C TRP A 129 -3.58 -2.98 15.64
N GLY A 130 -3.85 -3.24 14.36
CA GLY A 130 -3.03 -2.72 13.27
C GLY A 130 -2.76 -3.77 12.20
N TYR A 131 -1.66 -3.63 11.48
CA TYR A 131 -1.31 -4.51 10.38
C TYR A 131 0.19 -4.68 10.18
N VAL A 132 0.54 -5.78 9.52
CA VAL A 132 1.81 -5.94 8.80
C VAL A 132 1.47 -6.11 7.33
N ARG A 133 1.85 -5.14 6.49
CA ARG A 133 1.62 -5.14 5.05
C ARG A 133 2.92 -5.50 4.35
N MET A 134 2.83 -6.41 3.39
CA MET A 134 3.97 -6.98 2.70
C MET A 134 3.79 -6.80 1.19
N ARG A 135 4.86 -6.41 0.50
CA ARG A 135 4.86 -6.25 -0.96
C ARG A 135 6.13 -6.86 -1.55
N GLN A 136 5.99 -7.59 -2.64
CA GLN A 136 7.10 -8.23 -3.35
C GLN A 136 6.85 -8.20 -4.85
N LEU A 137 7.88 -7.88 -5.63
CA LEU A 137 7.85 -8.05 -7.08
C LEU A 137 8.22 -9.49 -7.43
N ILE A 138 7.44 -10.10 -8.31
CA ILE A 138 7.74 -11.41 -8.89
C ILE A 138 7.90 -11.22 -10.38
N TYR A 139 9.08 -11.59 -10.88
CA TYR A 139 9.42 -11.52 -12.29
C TYR A 139 8.80 -12.68 -13.06
N MET A 140 8.60 -12.49 -14.37
CA MET A 140 8.00 -13.52 -15.23
C MET A 140 8.86 -14.78 -15.38
N ASP A 141 10.15 -14.70 -15.07
CA ASP A 141 11.06 -15.85 -15.01
C ASP A 141 10.90 -16.70 -13.73
N GLY A 142 10.02 -16.27 -12.80
CA GLY A 142 9.76 -16.93 -11.53
C GLY A 142 10.70 -16.49 -10.40
N SER A 143 11.69 -15.64 -10.68
CA SER A 143 12.48 -15.00 -9.63
C SER A 143 11.63 -13.97 -8.88
N PHE A 144 12.02 -13.69 -7.64
CA PHE A 144 11.33 -12.72 -6.80
C PHE A 144 12.31 -11.70 -6.24
N GLY A 145 11.86 -10.45 -6.14
CA GLY A 145 12.58 -9.39 -5.48
C GLY A 145 12.48 -9.49 -3.97
N GLU A 146 12.97 -8.46 -3.29
CA GLU A 146 12.91 -8.36 -1.84
C GLU A 146 11.47 -8.12 -1.38
N THR A 147 11.15 -8.60 -0.17
CA THR A 147 9.86 -8.36 0.46
C THR A 147 9.95 -7.15 1.36
N PHE A 148 9.15 -6.15 1.05
CA PHE A 148 9.01 -4.93 1.84
C PHE A 148 7.92 -5.14 2.88
N LEU A 149 8.21 -4.85 4.14
CA LEU A 149 7.27 -5.00 5.25
C LEU A 149 7.01 -3.63 5.90
N GLU A 150 5.77 -3.16 5.81
CA GLU A 150 5.27 -2.03 6.59
C GLU A 150 4.56 -2.57 7.83
N VAL A 151 5.03 -2.17 9.02
CA VAL A 151 4.48 -2.60 10.31
C VAL A 151 3.88 -1.38 11.01
N ASN A 152 2.58 -1.44 11.29
CA ASN A 152 1.86 -0.44 12.09
C ASN A 152 1.03 -1.17 13.13
N LEU A 153 1.49 -1.21 14.38
CA LEU A 153 0.87 -2.00 15.44
C LEU A 153 0.76 -1.18 16.73
N ARG A 154 -0.42 -1.24 17.33
CA ARG A 154 -0.75 -0.63 18.62
C ARG A 154 -1.53 -1.59 19.50
N HIS A 155 -1.73 -1.20 20.75
CA HIS A 155 -2.64 -1.93 21.63
C HIS A 155 -4.10 -1.64 21.25
N PRO A 156 -5.02 -2.62 21.34
CA PRO A 156 -6.44 -2.40 21.07
C PRO A 156 -7.06 -1.31 21.94
N GLY A 157 -8.00 -0.57 21.37
CA GLY A 157 -8.71 0.54 22.02
C GLY A 157 -8.64 1.83 21.21
N SER A 158 -9.39 2.84 21.63
CA SER A 158 -9.48 4.12 20.91
C SER A 158 -8.22 4.96 21.01
N ASN A 159 -7.44 4.81 22.07
CA ASN A 159 -6.22 5.59 22.30
C ASN A 159 -5.00 4.69 22.39
N ASN A 160 -3.94 5.04 21.67
CA ASN A 160 -2.65 4.38 21.77
C ASN A 160 -1.90 4.87 23.03
N ARG A 161 -2.27 4.35 24.21
CA ARG A 161 -1.66 4.74 25.50
C ARG A 161 -0.60 3.76 25.99
N ASN A 162 -0.68 2.50 25.56
CA ASN A 162 0.21 1.45 26.02
C ASN A 162 1.33 1.27 25.01
N LEU A 163 2.56 1.25 25.51
CA LEU A 163 3.76 1.02 24.73
C LEU A 163 4.49 -0.17 25.33
N THR A 164 4.73 -1.19 24.51
CA THR A 164 5.48 -2.38 24.90
C THR A 164 6.59 -2.61 23.87
N ARG A 165 7.79 -2.95 24.36
CA ARG A 165 9.01 -2.92 23.55
C ARG A 165 9.64 -4.29 23.34
N ARG A 166 10.45 -4.40 22.28
CA ARG A 166 11.26 -5.57 21.94
C ARG A 166 10.42 -6.84 21.79
N HIS A 167 9.36 -6.77 20.99
CA HIS A 167 8.59 -7.95 20.63
C HIS A 167 9.30 -8.71 19.51
N ASN A 168 9.57 -9.99 19.76
CA ASN A 168 9.90 -10.91 18.70
C ASN A 168 8.66 -11.16 17.83
N TRP A 169 8.86 -11.42 16.56
CA TRP A 169 7.81 -11.64 15.58
C TRP A 169 8.30 -12.61 14.51
N SER A 170 7.42 -13.52 14.10
CA SER A 170 7.78 -14.58 13.17
C SER A 170 6.56 -15.10 12.41
N VAL A 171 6.81 -15.66 11.23
CA VAL A 171 5.82 -16.41 10.44
C VAL A 171 5.76 -17.86 10.92
N TYR A 172 4.54 -18.38 11.05
CA TYR A 172 4.23 -19.73 11.50
C TYR A 172 3.50 -20.53 10.42
N VAL A 173 3.56 -21.86 10.49
CA VAL A 173 3.15 -22.76 9.40
C VAL A 173 1.66 -22.62 9.05
N ASN A 174 0.78 -22.59 10.05
CA ASN A 174 -0.66 -22.66 9.86
C ASN A 174 -1.35 -21.30 10.07
N PRO A 175 -2.53 -21.09 9.47
CA PRO A 175 -3.38 -19.97 9.84
C PRO A 175 -3.94 -20.14 11.26
N VAL A 176 -4.26 -19.02 11.89
CA VAL A 176 -4.94 -18.90 13.19
C VAL A 176 -6.44 -18.67 12.99
N GLY A 177 -7.21 -18.94 14.04
CA GLY A 177 -8.66 -18.75 14.04
C GLY A 177 -9.14 -18.12 15.34
N VAL A 178 -10.06 -18.81 16.02
CA VAL A 178 -10.67 -18.32 17.28
C VAL A 178 -9.66 -18.22 18.43
N ASP A 179 -8.52 -18.92 18.32
CA ASP A 179 -7.42 -18.90 19.29
C ASP A 179 -6.67 -17.56 19.33
N ALA A 180 -6.86 -16.68 18.34
CA ALA A 180 -6.28 -15.34 18.33
C ALA A 180 -6.85 -14.42 19.44
N GLY A 181 -8.10 -14.65 19.86
CA GLY A 181 -8.78 -13.85 20.89
C GLY A 181 -8.70 -14.41 22.31
N VAL A 182 -7.91 -15.48 22.54
CA VAL A 182 -7.89 -16.19 23.83
C VAL A 182 -7.01 -15.47 24.87
N LYS A 183 -7.52 -15.35 26.11
CA LYS A 183 -6.82 -14.67 27.22
C LYS A 183 -5.53 -15.34 27.66
N PHE A 184 -5.51 -16.65 27.80
CA PHE A 184 -4.34 -17.36 28.33
C PHE A 184 -3.30 -17.61 27.24
N PHE A 185 -2.03 -17.28 27.51
CA PHE A 185 -0.93 -17.43 26.56
C PHE A 185 -0.75 -18.87 26.07
N GLN A 186 -1.03 -19.87 26.91
CA GLN A 186 -0.88 -21.29 26.59
C GLN A 186 -1.84 -21.78 25.50
N SER A 187 -2.94 -21.06 25.28
CA SER A 187 -3.96 -21.42 24.29
C SER A 187 -4.08 -20.39 23.16
N ARG A 188 -3.38 -19.24 23.29
CA ARG A 188 -3.43 -18.17 22.31
C ARG A 188 -2.52 -18.47 21.12
N CYS A 189 -3.04 -18.29 19.91
CA CYS A 189 -2.30 -18.46 18.66
C CYS A 189 -1.65 -19.85 18.49
N VAL A 190 -2.13 -20.88 19.21
CA VAL A 190 -1.56 -22.23 19.20
C VAL A 190 -1.77 -22.92 17.86
N ALA A 191 -2.90 -22.66 17.19
CA ALA A 191 -3.27 -23.30 15.92
C ALA A 191 -2.22 -23.09 14.82
N ALA A 192 -1.47 -21.98 14.90
CA ALA A 192 -0.38 -21.65 13.99
C ALA A 192 0.74 -22.71 13.93
N GLY A 193 0.87 -23.56 14.95
CA GLY A 193 1.86 -24.63 15.00
C GLY A 193 3.28 -24.12 15.27
N TYR A 194 4.21 -24.44 14.38
CA TYR A 194 5.64 -24.12 14.50
C TYR A 194 6.05 -22.96 13.59
N ARG A 195 7.22 -22.38 13.86
CA ARG A 195 7.80 -21.34 13.01
C ARG A 195 8.07 -21.91 11.61
N TRP A 196 7.85 -21.09 10.58
CA TRP A 196 8.05 -21.49 9.19
C TRP A 196 9.53 -21.70 8.88
N ASN A 197 9.93 -22.96 8.61
CA ASN A 197 11.30 -23.33 8.24
C ASN A 197 11.30 -24.38 7.11
N PRO A 198 11.01 -23.98 5.86
CA PRO A 198 10.93 -24.90 4.74
C PRO A 198 12.28 -25.51 4.34
N TYR A 199 13.39 -24.84 4.66
CA TYR A 199 14.74 -25.28 4.31
C TYR A 199 15.41 -26.10 5.41
N LEU A 200 14.66 -26.46 6.47
CA LEU A 200 15.13 -27.37 7.51
C LEU A 200 16.43 -26.89 8.18
N ILE A 201 16.56 -25.57 8.31
CA ILE A 201 17.74 -24.92 8.88
C ILE A 201 17.84 -25.34 10.36
N HIS A 202 19.06 -25.66 10.83
CA HIS A 202 19.34 -26.07 12.21
C HIS A 202 18.64 -27.36 12.69
N LEU A 203 18.16 -28.24 11.79
CA LEU A 203 17.56 -29.53 12.16
C LEU A 203 18.48 -30.49 12.92
N ALA A 204 19.80 -30.35 12.82
CA ALA A 204 20.75 -31.22 13.52
C ALA A 204 20.75 -30.98 15.04
N PHE A 205 20.39 -29.77 15.48
CA PHE A 205 20.34 -29.38 16.89
C PHE A 205 19.08 -28.54 17.17
N PRO A 206 17.87 -29.10 16.98
CA PRO A 206 16.62 -28.33 16.96
C PRO A 206 16.24 -27.73 18.32
N ASN A 207 16.82 -28.26 19.40
CA ASN A 207 16.59 -27.79 20.77
C ASN A 207 17.73 -26.90 21.30
N ASP A 208 18.81 -26.72 20.53
CA ASP A 208 19.94 -25.88 20.93
C ASP A 208 19.68 -24.42 20.52
N ARG A 209 18.97 -23.72 21.41
CA ARG A 209 18.61 -22.31 21.22
C ARG A 209 19.84 -21.42 21.19
N ASP A 210 20.82 -21.69 22.04
CA ASP A 210 22.04 -20.90 22.14
C ASP A 210 22.86 -20.99 20.85
N PHE A 211 22.90 -22.17 20.22
CA PHE A 211 23.49 -22.32 18.91
C PHE A 211 22.73 -21.55 17.84
N TYR A 212 21.40 -21.68 17.79
CA TYR A 212 20.60 -20.94 16.81
C TYR A 212 20.78 -19.42 16.95
N GLU A 213 20.73 -18.89 18.17
CA GLU A 213 20.85 -17.44 18.45
C GLU A 213 22.22 -16.86 18.09
N ARG A 214 23.29 -17.68 18.14
CA ARG A 214 24.63 -17.25 17.67
C ARG A 214 24.75 -17.23 16.15
N GLU A 215 23.97 -18.07 15.48
CA GLU A 215 24.16 -18.38 14.06
C GLU A 215 23.15 -17.68 13.16
N CYS A 216 21.97 -17.34 13.71
CA CYS A 216 20.98 -16.50 13.07
C CYS A 216 21.17 -15.05 13.51
N GLY A 217 21.37 -14.15 12.55
CA GLY A 217 21.42 -12.72 12.80
C GLY A 217 21.34 -11.91 11.51
N PRO A 218 21.28 -10.56 11.62
CA PRO A 218 21.15 -9.68 10.46
C PRO A 218 22.34 -9.76 9.47
N SER A 219 23.52 -10.12 9.96
CA SER A 219 24.74 -10.30 9.15
C SER A 219 24.79 -11.63 8.41
N VAL A 220 24.09 -12.65 8.91
CA VAL A 220 24.05 -14.02 8.36
C VAL A 220 22.59 -14.49 8.21
N PRO A 221 21.76 -13.75 7.45
CA PRO A 221 20.31 -13.93 7.45
C PRO A 221 19.85 -15.26 6.83
N LEU A 222 20.71 -15.95 6.07
CA LEU A 222 20.44 -17.26 5.46
C LEU A 222 20.53 -18.42 6.46
N ARG A 223 21.02 -18.18 7.67
CA ARG A 223 21.07 -19.17 8.77
C ARG A 223 19.86 -19.06 9.71
N CYS A 224 18.99 -18.09 9.48
CA CYS A 224 17.74 -17.94 10.21
C CYS A 224 16.64 -18.77 9.54
N ASP A 225 15.73 -19.33 10.34
CA ASP A 225 14.48 -19.90 9.81
C ASP A 225 13.79 -18.86 8.91
N VAL A 226 13.22 -19.28 7.78
CA VAL A 226 12.56 -18.35 6.84
C VAL A 226 11.49 -17.50 7.53
N GLY A 227 10.78 -18.06 8.51
CA GLY A 227 9.79 -17.35 9.30
C GLY A 227 10.37 -16.44 10.41
N ASP A 228 11.65 -16.53 10.77
CA ASP A 228 12.25 -15.71 11.83
C ASP A 228 12.59 -14.30 11.35
N LEU A 229 11.58 -13.43 11.39
CA LEU A 229 11.73 -12.02 11.03
C LEU A 229 12.56 -11.25 12.06
N SER A 230 12.43 -11.56 13.35
CA SER A 230 13.21 -10.90 14.39
C SER A 230 14.70 -11.16 14.31
N GLY A 231 15.09 -12.40 14.03
CA GLY A 231 16.51 -12.74 13.85
C GLY A 231 17.16 -11.96 12.70
N ARG A 232 16.42 -11.70 11.61
CA ARG A 232 16.95 -10.99 10.44
C ARG A 232 16.79 -9.47 10.49
N LEU A 233 15.64 -8.99 10.95
CA LEU A 233 15.21 -7.59 10.84
C LEU A 233 15.23 -6.86 12.18
N GLY A 234 15.38 -7.59 13.29
CA GLY A 234 15.25 -7.06 14.64
C GLY A 234 13.82 -7.10 15.18
N THR A 235 13.69 -6.72 16.44
CA THR A 235 12.40 -6.67 17.14
C THR A 235 11.56 -5.46 16.75
N ILE A 236 10.26 -5.54 16.98
CA ILE A 236 9.32 -4.43 16.82
C ILE A 236 8.79 -3.98 18.18
N ASP A 237 8.36 -2.72 18.27
CA ASP A 237 7.60 -2.22 19.41
C ASP A 237 6.12 -2.13 19.05
N VAL A 238 5.24 -2.34 20.02
CA VAL A 238 3.78 -2.24 19.85
C VAL A 238 3.29 -1.00 20.59
N GLY A 239 2.62 -0.11 19.85
CA GLY A 239 2.15 1.19 20.36
C GLY A 239 3.16 2.33 20.16
N ASP A 240 4.25 2.09 19.42
CA ASP A 240 5.23 3.12 19.04
C ASP A 240 4.97 3.60 17.58
N LYS A 241 6.04 4.05 16.91
CA LYS A 241 6.09 4.40 15.49
C LYS A 241 5.86 3.22 14.54
N ARG A 242 5.57 3.55 13.28
CA ARG A 242 5.56 2.60 12.16
C ARG A 242 6.97 2.20 11.76
N TYR A 243 7.13 0.99 11.25
CA TYR A 243 8.39 0.47 10.74
C TYR A 243 8.29 0.08 9.27
N VAL A 244 9.38 0.28 8.53
CA VAL A 244 9.56 -0.26 7.18
C VAL A 244 10.83 -1.09 7.15
N PHE A 245 10.68 -2.39 6.92
CA PHE A 245 11.74 -3.36 6.77
C PHE A 245 11.81 -3.91 5.36
N VAL A 246 12.98 -4.44 5.00
CA VAL A 246 13.21 -5.10 3.71
C VAL A 246 13.88 -6.44 3.98
N ASP A 247 13.19 -7.52 3.64
CA ASP A 247 13.65 -8.89 3.82
C ASP A 247 13.95 -9.54 2.48
N ARG A 248 15.17 -10.04 2.30
CA ARG A 248 15.62 -10.71 1.07
C ARG A 248 15.18 -12.17 0.96
N ASN A 249 14.83 -12.79 2.08
CA ASN A 249 14.68 -14.23 2.24
C ASN A 249 13.23 -14.66 2.51
N LEU A 250 12.29 -13.71 2.55
CA LEU A 250 10.88 -13.97 2.84
C LEU A 250 10.05 -14.01 1.55
N PRO A 251 9.78 -15.19 0.94
CA PRO A 251 8.96 -15.27 -0.26
C PRO A 251 7.47 -15.08 0.06
N LEU A 252 6.76 -14.25 -0.70
CA LEU A 252 5.30 -14.11 -0.60
C LEU A 252 4.54 -15.16 -1.41
N SER A 253 5.19 -15.78 -2.39
CA SER A 253 4.58 -16.76 -3.30
C SER A 253 5.48 -17.98 -3.55
N GLY A 254 4.99 -18.92 -4.36
CA GLY A 254 5.70 -20.16 -4.67
C GLY A 254 5.62 -21.20 -3.56
N PRO A 255 6.32 -22.34 -3.70
CA PRO A 255 6.22 -23.47 -2.78
C PRO A 255 6.61 -23.14 -1.34
N HIS A 256 7.49 -22.17 -1.17
CA HIS A 256 7.96 -21.72 0.14
C HIS A 256 7.31 -20.43 0.64
N GLY A 257 6.29 -19.94 -0.09
CA GLY A 257 5.60 -18.71 0.20
C GLY A 257 4.91 -18.68 1.56
N ILE A 258 4.70 -17.46 2.07
CA ILE A 258 4.05 -17.21 3.37
C ILE A 258 2.55 -16.89 3.26
N MET A 259 1.96 -16.94 2.07
CA MET A 259 0.52 -16.79 1.91
C MET A 259 -0.25 -17.86 2.71
N ASN A 260 -1.40 -17.50 3.28
CA ASN A 260 -2.25 -18.37 4.11
C ASN A 260 -1.58 -18.92 5.39
N ARG A 261 -0.48 -18.30 5.82
CA ARG A 261 0.19 -18.56 7.09
C ARG A 261 -0.22 -17.54 8.13
N ALA A 262 0.37 -17.59 9.32
CA ALA A 262 0.13 -16.58 10.36
C ALA A 262 1.43 -15.87 10.76
N ILE A 263 1.33 -14.57 11.05
CA ILE A 263 2.36 -13.85 11.81
C ILE A 263 1.98 -13.92 13.28
N ILE A 264 2.97 -14.23 14.12
CA ILE A 264 2.84 -14.16 15.58
C ILE A 264 3.79 -13.08 16.09
N ILE A 265 3.24 -12.20 16.93
CA ILE A 265 3.97 -11.28 17.77
C ILE A 265 4.10 -11.95 19.14
N HIS A 266 5.31 -12.04 19.64
CA HIS A 266 5.62 -12.59 20.95
C HIS A 266 5.53 -11.52 22.03
N LYS A 267 5.61 -11.93 23.29
CA LYS A 267 5.56 -11.04 24.44
C LYS A 267 6.72 -10.04 24.43
N GLU A 268 6.49 -8.90 25.07
CA GLU A 268 7.49 -7.85 25.24
C GLU A 268 8.79 -8.36 25.85
N ASN A 269 9.86 -7.58 25.72
CA ASN A 269 11.17 -7.88 26.27
C ASN A 269 11.79 -9.19 25.73
N ALA A 270 11.49 -9.55 24.48
CA ALA A 270 11.86 -10.81 23.84
C ALA A 270 11.30 -12.07 24.57
N GLY A 271 10.14 -11.92 25.23
CA GLY A 271 9.45 -13.05 25.86
C GLY A 271 9.02 -14.09 24.84
N VAL A 272 8.94 -15.36 25.26
CA VAL A 272 8.66 -16.49 24.35
C VAL A 272 7.16 -16.69 24.10
N GLU A 273 6.30 -16.19 25.00
CA GLU A 273 4.86 -16.38 24.93
C GLU A 273 4.25 -15.67 23.72
N ARG A 274 3.20 -16.25 23.13
CA ARG A 274 2.51 -15.71 21.95
C ARG A 274 1.58 -14.58 22.36
N PHE A 275 1.94 -13.34 22.04
CA PHE A 275 1.18 -12.15 22.43
C PHE A 275 -0.02 -11.90 21.50
N ALA A 276 0.19 -11.89 20.19
CA ALA A 276 -0.89 -11.68 19.23
C ALA A 276 -0.58 -12.41 17.92
N CYS A 277 -1.60 -12.68 17.11
CA CYS A 277 -1.43 -13.30 15.80
C CYS A 277 -2.47 -12.80 14.79
N ALA A 278 -2.10 -12.88 13.52
CA ALA A 278 -2.96 -12.58 12.39
C ALA A 278 -2.60 -13.48 11.20
N ASN A 279 -3.60 -13.80 10.38
CA ASN A 279 -3.39 -14.53 9.12
C ASN A 279 -2.82 -13.61 8.06
N ILE A 280 -1.92 -14.13 7.25
CA ILE A 280 -1.34 -13.49 6.09
C ILE A 280 -2.26 -13.79 4.90
N GLU A 281 -2.99 -12.78 4.45
CA GLU A 281 -3.99 -12.89 3.39
C GLU A 281 -3.65 -11.93 2.23
N PRO A 282 -4.21 -12.12 1.02
CA PRO A 282 -4.00 -11.18 -0.08
C PRO A 282 -4.42 -9.75 0.29
N ASP A 283 -3.64 -8.77 -0.14
CA ASP A 283 -3.92 -7.35 0.08
C ASP A 283 -4.21 -6.67 -1.27
N ASP A 284 -5.43 -6.90 -1.76
CA ASP A 284 -5.93 -6.23 -2.97
C ASP A 284 -6.24 -4.77 -2.65
N ASP A 285 -6.11 -3.87 -3.62
CA ASP A 285 -6.47 -2.45 -3.50
C ASP A 285 -7.30 -2.03 -4.71
N ILE A 286 -8.57 -1.71 -4.48
CA ILE A 286 -9.49 -1.18 -5.49
C ILE A 286 -9.71 0.30 -5.20
N ILE A 287 -9.36 1.13 -6.18
CA ILE A 287 -9.43 2.59 -6.06
C ILE A 287 -10.66 3.08 -6.84
N LYS A 288 -11.54 3.84 -6.19
CA LYS A 288 -12.74 4.42 -6.82
C LYS A 288 -12.96 5.87 -6.41
N TRP A 289 -13.44 6.65 -7.36
CA TRP A 289 -14.02 7.96 -7.08
C TRP A 289 -15.44 7.78 -6.54
N VAL A 290 -15.78 8.54 -5.51
CA VAL A 290 -17.15 8.61 -4.99
C VAL A 290 -17.62 10.05 -4.95
N ILE A 291 -18.92 10.23 -5.19
CA ILE A 291 -19.59 11.54 -5.15
C ILE A 291 -20.72 11.45 -4.15
N ILE A 292 -20.59 12.13 -3.01
CA ILE A 292 -21.50 12.01 -1.86
C ILE A 292 -22.20 13.33 -1.60
N ARG A 293 -23.51 13.25 -1.33
CA ARG A 293 -24.32 14.39 -0.92
C ARG A 293 -23.99 14.78 0.51
N LYS A 294 -23.64 16.05 0.71
CA LYS A 294 -23.31 16.61 2.02
C LYS A 294 -24.57 16.75 2.86
N THR A 295 -24.48 16.26 4.09
CA THR A 295 -25.40 16.61 5.18
C THR A 295 -24.85 17.83 5.95
N PRO A 296 -25.66 18.54 6.76
CA PRO A 296 -25.21 19.74 7.47
C PRO A 296 -24.00 19.54 8.39
N LYS A 297 -23.72 18.31 8.84
CA LYS A 297 -22.57 17.96 9.68
C LYS A 297 -21.55 17.06 8.97
N PHE A 298 -21.57 17.04 7.64
CA PHE A 298 -20.73 16.14 6.86
C PHE A 298 -19.25 16.50 6.96
N THR A 299 -18.43 15.50 7.30
CA THR A 299 -16.99 15.50 7.04
C THR A 299 -16.61 14.15 6.42
N VAL A 300 -15.57 14.11 5.59
CA VAL A 300 -15.10 12.84 5.02
C VAL A 300 -14.69 11.86 6.14
N THR A 301 -14.07 12.36 7.21
CA THR A 301 -13.67 11.56 8.37
C THR A 301 -14.85 10.90 9.11
N THR A 302 -15.93 11.66 9.36
CA THR A 302 -17.14 11.11 10.02
C THR A 302 -17.88 10.15 9.10
N PHE A 303 -17.96 10.48 7.81
CA PHE A 303 -18.48 9.60 6.78
C PHE A 303 -17.76 8.25 6.77
N MET A 304 -16.43 8.26 6.67
CA MET A 304 -15.62 7.05 6.63
C MET A 304 -15.73 6.24 7.92
N SER A 305 -15.79 6.90 9.09
CA SER A 305 -16.03 6.22 10.37
C SER A 305 -17.36 5.49 10.39
N ASP A 306 -18.46 6.15 9.99
CA ASP A 306 -19.79 5.51 9.93
C ASP A 306 -19.83 4.35 8.93
N MET A 307 -19.17 4.48 7.78
CA MET A 307 -19.10 3.40 6.78
C MET A 307 -18.32 2.19 7.32
N ARG A 308 -17.17 2.42 7.96
CA ARG A 308 -16.35 1.39 8.61
C ARG A 308 -17.14 0.65 9.70
N ASP A 309 -17.88 1.38 10.53
CA ASP A 309 -18.71 0.79 11.60
C ASP A 309 -19.78 -0.16 11.05
N VAL A 310 -20.47 0.22 9.96
CA VAL A 310 -21.54 -0.60 9.37
C VAL A 310 -20.97 -1.82 8.62
N LEU A 311 -19.85 -1.64 7.92
CA LEU A 311 -19.16 -2.69 7.15
C LEU A 311 -18.29 -3.60 8.03
N GLY A 312 -18.00 -3.19 9.28
CA GLY A 312 -17.07 -3.88 10.18
C GLY A 312 -15.60 -3.81 9.75
N ALA A 313 -15.25 -2.84 8.90
CA ALA A 313 -13.93 -2.73 8.30
C ALA A 313 -12.98 -1.89 9.17
N PRO A 314 -11.73 -2.33 9.41
CA PRO A 314 -10.72 -1.48 10.03
C PRO A 314 -10.27 -0.35 9.11
N GLU A 315 -9.58 0.65 9.69
CA GLU A 315 -9.10 1.85 8.99
C GLU A 315 -8.24 1.55 7.75
N TRP A 316 -7.38 0.54 7.84
CA TRP A 316 -6.48 0.13 6.74
C TRP A 316 -7.14 -0.76 5.67
N TYR A 317 -8.43 -1.12 5.80
CA TYR A 317 -9.18 -1.85 4.75
C TYR A 317 -10.14 -0.96 3.96
N LEU A 318 -10.52 0.19 4.50
CA LEU A 318 -11.41 1.10 3.81
C LEU A 318 -10.93 2.51 4.10
N ALA A 319 -10.22 3.12 3.16
CA ALA A 319 -9.54 4.38 3.36
C ALA A 319 -9.95 5.45 2.34
N ALA A 320 -9.97 6.73 2.74
CA ALA A 320 -10.23 7.85 1.84
C ALA A 320 -8.98 8.71 1.67
N ASP A 321 -8.69 9.12 0.44
CA ASP A 321 -7.63 10.08 0.16
C ASP A 321 -8.17 11.50 0.32
N LEU A 322 -7.84 12.14 1.45
CA LEU A 322 -8.32 13.48 1.76
C LEU A 322 -7.73 14.55 0.83
N SER A 323 -6.57 14.29 0.21
CA SER A 323 -5.91 15.22 -0.70
C SER A 323 -6.68 15.42 -2.02
N THR A 324 -7.44 14.40 -2.43
CA THR A 324 -8.28 14.41 -3.64
C THR A 324 -9.64 15.06 -3.43
N THR A 325 -9.94 15.50 -2.20
CA THR A 325 -11.25 16.07 -1.85
C THR A 325 -11.52 17.36 -2.61
N SER A 326 -12.61 17.36 -3.38
CA SER A 326 -13.13 18.51 -4.13
C SER A 326 -14.63 18.69 -3.89
N PHE A 327 -15.13 19.89 -4.14
CA PHE A 327 -16.53 20.26 -3.92
C PHE A 327 -17.19 20.66 -5.24
N SER A 328 -18.47 20.31 -5.39
CA SER A 328 -19.28 20.79 -6.50
C SER A 328 -19.51 22.31 -6.43
N ALA A 329 -19.85 22.92 -7.57
CA ALA A 329 -20.08 24.36 -7.66
C ALA A 329 -21.19 24.87 -6.72
N ASP A 330 -22.22 24.06 -6.49
CA ASP A 330 -23.33 24.33 -5.56
C ASP A 330 -22.99 23.98 -4.08
N GLN A 331 -21.79 23.45 -3.84
CA GLN A 331 -21.31 22.96 -2.54
C GLN A 331 -22.18 21.91 -1.86
N GLN A 332 -23.11 21.27 -2.59
CA GLN A 332 -23.98 20.22 -2.06
C GLN A 332 -23.33 18.83 -2.12
N CYS A 333 -22.33 18.66 -2.96
CA CYS A 333 -21.67 17.39 -3.21
C CYS A 333 -20.17 17.50 -2.91
N VAL A 334 -19.62 16.39 -2.45
CA VAL A 334 -18.18 16.21 -2.27
C VAL A 334 -17.71 15.03 -3.10
N THR A 335 -16.55 15.17 -3.72
CA THR A 335 -15.91 14.13 -4.52
C THR A 335 -14.53 13.85 -3.97
N PHE A 336 -14.21 12.57 -3.76
CA PHE A 336 -12.91 12.12 -3.26
C PHE A 336 -12.67 10.66 -3.66
N VAL A 337 -11.42 10.23 -3.57
CA VAL A 337 -11.00 8.85 -3.83
C VAL A 337 -11.13 8.00 -2.57
N ILE A 338 -11.61 6.76 -2.74
CA ILE A 338 -11.62 5.72 -1.72
C ILE A 338 -10.80 4.51 -2.20
N HIS A 339 -10.01 3.97 -1.29
CA HIS A 339 -9.29 2.72 -1.39
C HIS A 339 -10.03 1.62 -0.62
N PHE A 340 -10.41 0.57 -1.33
CA PHE A 340 -10.94 -0.66 -0.76
C PHE A 340 -9.82 -1.68 -0.73
N MET A 341 -9.29 -1.95 0.46
CA MET A 341 -8.08 -2.74 0.68
C MET A 341 -8.35 -4.06 1.41
N GLY A 342 -7.40 -5.00 1.28
CA GLY A 342 -7.38 -6.26 1.99
C GLY A 342 -8.09 -7.40 1.23
N PRO A 343 -8.24 -8.58 1.88
CA PRO A 343 -8.61 -9.82 1.19
C PRO A 343 -10.07 -9.85 0.68
N LYS A 344 -10.88 -8.86 1.09
CA LYS A 344 -12.28 -8.72 0.70
C LYS A 344 -12.55 -7.38 -0.02
N ALA A 345 -11.53 -6.76 -0.61
CA ALA A 345 -11.64 -5.47 -1.31
C ALA A 345 -12.85 -5.39 -2.26
N GLY A 346 -13.03 -6.39 -3.13
CA GLY A 346 -14.16 -6.42 -4.07
C GLY A 346 -15.52 -6.50 -3.37
N ARG A 347 -15.62 -7.22 -2.26
CA ARG A 347 -16.87 -7.29 -1.48
C ARG A 347 -17.13 -6.00 -0.72
N LEU A 348 -16.08 -5.37 -0.18
CA LEU A 348 -16.16 -4.07 0.47
C LEU A 348 -16.68 -3.00 -0.47
N GLU A 349 -16.18 -2.95 -1.70
CA GLU A 349 -16.65 -2.00 -2.73
C GLU A 349 -18.15 -2.21 -3.03
N LEU A 350 -18.58 -3.45 -3.29
CA LEU A 350 -19.98 -3.75 -3.59
C LEU A 350 -20.93 -3.40 -2.43
N ASP A 351 -20.57 -3.78 -1.20
CA ASP A 351 -21.39 -3.50 -0.02
C ASP A 351 -21.38 -2.01 0.34
N PHE A 352 -20.28 -1.29 0.08
CA PHE A 352 -20.21 0.16 0.19
C PHE A 352 -21.15 0.84 -0.79
N SER A 353 -21.09 0.45 -2.07
CA SER A 353 -21.97 0.95 -3.14
C SER A 353 -23.45 0.71 -2.80
N LYS A 354 -23.78 -0.46 -2.25
CA LYS A 354 -25.12 -0.77 -1.74
C LYS A 354 -25.55 0.16 -0.60
N LEU A 355 -24.67 0.48 0.35
CA LEU A 355 -24.97 1.35 1.49
C LEU A 355 -25.28 2.78 1.05
N VAL A 356 -24.49 3.35 0.14
CA VAL A 356 -24.71 4.70 -0.37
C VAL A 356 -25.93 4.80 -1.29
N ALA A 357 -26.37 3.68 -1.88
CA ALA A 357 -27.66 3.55 -2.56
C ALA A 357 -28.86 3.40 -1.59
N GLY A 358 -28.64 3.43 -0.27
CA GLY A 358 -29.70 3.33 0.73
C GLY A 358 -30.07 1.91 1.16
N GLY A 359 -29.30 0.92 0.72
CA GLY A 359 -29.45 -0.47 1.10
C GLY A 359 -29.19 -0.75 2.59
N ILE A 360 -29.59 -1.94 3.01
CA ILE A 360 -29.43 -2.45 4.38
C ILE A 360 -28.36 -3.53 4.40
N MET A 361 -27.49 -3.47 5.41
CA MET A 361 -26.50 -4.49 5.69
C MET A 361 -26.91 -5.30 6.92
N ASP A 362 -27.32 -6.56 6.73
CA ASP A 362 -27.69 -7.44 7.85
C ASP A 362 -26.48 -7.99 8.59
N ASN A 363 -25.41 -8.28 7.86
CA ASN A 363 -24.11 -8.67 8.41
C ASN A 363 -23.02 -7.67 7.97
N PRO A 364 -21.98 -7.45 8.79
CA PRO A 364 -20.80 -6.71 8.35
C PRO A 364 -20.10 -7.47 7.22
N THR A 365 -19.44 -6.75 6.33
CA THR A 365 -18.66 -7.31 5.21
C THR A 365 -17.43 -8.05 5.72
N ILE A 366 -16.73 -7.44 6.68
CA ILE A 366 -15.61 -8.06 7.36
C ILE A 366 -16.13 -8.80 8.59
N THR A 367 -15.89 -10.10 8.60
CA THR A 367 -16.40 -11.04 9.61
C THR A 367 -15.22 -11.78 10.21
N ILE A 368 -15.10 -11.76 11.53
CA ILE A 368 -14.02 -12.45 12.23
C ILE A 368 -14.59 -13.74 12.84
N ARG A 369 -13.92 -14.86 12.57
CA ARG A 369 -14.38 -16.17 13.09
C ARG A 369 -14.38 -16.16 14.62
N GLY A 370 -15.52 -16.55 15.22
CA GLY A 370 -15.71 -16.57 16.68
C GLY A 370 -16.13 -15.23 17.30
N VAL A 371 -16.20 -14.17 16.50
CA VAL A 371 -16.73 -12.87 16.93
C VAL A 371 -18.11 -12.67 16.31
N TYR A 372 -19.11 -12.44 17.15
CA TYR A 372 -20.48 -12.21 16.73
C TYR A 372 -20.78 -10.71 16.71
N PRO A 373 -21.38 -10.16 15.63
CA PRO A 373 -21.76 -8.75 15.58
C PRO A 373 -22.79 -8.41 16.66
N ASP A 374 -22.71 -7.20 17.22
CA ASP A 374 -23.74 -6.70 18.14
C ASP A 374 -25.11 -6.63 17.42
N PRO A 375 -26.18 -7.24 17.95
CA PRO A 375 -27.53 -7.14 17.40
C PRO A 375 -28.03 -5.69 17.25
N LYS A 376 -27.54 -4.76 18.06
CA LYS A 376 -27.92 -3.33 18.05
C LYS A 376 -27.07 -2.48 17.11
N ARG A 377 -26.16 -3.08 16.33
CA ARG A 377 -25.29 -2.34 15.40
C ARG A 377 -26.09 -1.53 14.38
N LYS A 378 -25.49 -0.45 13.89
CA LYS A 378 -25.99 0.28 12.73
C LYS A 378 -25.94 -0.65 11.50
N LYS A 379 -27.04 -0.69 10.74
CA LYS A 379 -27.18 -1.47 9.49
C LYS A 379 -27.33 -0.61 8.23
N LYS A 380 -27.48 0.70 8.40
CA LYS A 380 -27.65 1.68 7.33
C LYS A 380 -26.84 2.92 7.65
N VAL A 381 -26.63 3.73 6.62
CA VAL A 381 -26.02 5.05 6.72
C VAL A 381 -26.96 6.14 6.18
N PRO A 382 -26.87 7.38 6.70
CA PRO A 382 -27.69 8.50 6.24
C PRO A 382 -27.19 9.12 4.92
N TYR A 383 -26.04 8.69 4.40
CA TYR A 383 -25.40 9.27 3.23
C TYR A 383 -25.96 8.72 1.92
N ARG A 384 -26.01 9.55 0.89
CA ARG A 384 -26.46 9.20 -0.47
C ARG A 384 -25.49 9.74 -1.52
N THR A 385 -25.44 9.10 -2.67
CA THR A 385 -24.68 9.61 -3.82
C THR A 385 -25.33 10.89 -4.36
N CYS A 386 -24.52 11.76 -4.95
CA CYS A 386 -25.04 12.86 -5.76
C CYS A 386 -25.28 12.41 -7.19
N GLY A 387 -26.39 12.87 -7.78
CA GLY A 387 -26.90 12.30 -9.03
C GLY A 387 -27.55 10.96 -8.73
N GLY A 388 -28.84 10.99 -8.39
CA GLY A 388 -29.65 9.80 -8.51
C GLY A 388 -29.82 9.52 -10.00
N LEU A 389 -29.58 8.30 -10.43
CA LEU A 389 -30.64 7.69 -11.22
C LEU A 389 -31.76 7.50 -10.20
N GLU A 390 -32.78 8.35 -10.25
CA GLU A 390 -33.99 8.06 -9.49
C GLU A 390 -34.56 6.75 -10.05
N GLU A 391 -35.23 5.94 -9.23
CA GLU A 391 -35.85 4.68 -9.69
C GLU A 391 -36.79 4.91 -10.90
N GLU A 392 -37.32 6.14 -11.02
CA GLU A 392 -38.12 6.64 -12.13
C GLU A 392 -37.34 6.90 -13.44
N ASP A 393 -36.02 7.15 -13.38
CA ASP A 393 -35.15 7.31 -14.55
C ASP A 393 -34.76 5.96 -15.16
N ILE A 394 -34.55 4.94 -14.32
CA ILE A 394 -34.26 3.56 -14.77
C ILE A 394 -35.49 2.95 -15.46
N LEU A 395 -36.69 3.20 -14.93
CA LEU A 395 -37.93 2.74 -15.55
C LEU A 395 -38.21 3.42 -16.89
N LYS A 396 -37.86 4.70 -17.04
CA LYS A 396 -37.96 5.41 -18.33
C LYS A 396 -36.93 4.94 -19.36
N GLU A 397 -35.72 4.58 -18.95
CA GLU A 397 -34.71 4.02 -19.87
C GLU A 397 -35.05 2.60 -20.34
N LEU A 398 -35.69 1.79 -19.49
CA LEU A 398 -36.14 0.43 -19.84
C LEU A 398 -37.38 0.41 -20.74
N GLU A 399 -38.20 1.47 -20.71
CA GLU A 399 -39.32 1.66 -21.64
C GLU A 399 -38.88 2.29 -22.97
N GLY A 400 -37.72 2.97 -23.01
CA GLY A 400 -37.31 3.82 -24.12
C GLY A 400 -36.39 3.20 -25.17
N ASN A 401 -35.64 2.14 -24.86
CA ASN A 401 -34.56 1.68 -25.75
C ASN A 401 -34.64 0.18 -26.08
N ASN A 402 -35.16 -0.11 -27.28
CA ASN A 402 -34.98 -1.39 -27.96
C ASN A 402 -33.49 -1.58 -28.31
N TRP A 403 -32.79 -2.27 -27.43
CA TRP A 403 -31.34 -2.53 -27.43
C TRP A 403 -30.79 -3.38 -28.60
N TRP A 404 -31.51 -3.47 -29.73
CA TRP A 404 -31.09 -4.24 -30.91
C TRP A 404 -30.72 -3.39 -32.14
N GLU A 405 -31.06 -2.11 -32.19
CA GLU A 405 -30.80 -1.27 -33.39
C GLU A 405 -29.37 -0.69 -33.49
N VAL A 406 -28.48 -0.94 -32.52
CA VAL A 406 -27.10 -0.42 -32.55
C VAL A 406 -26.11 -1.36 -33.26
N LEU A 407 -26.55 -2.52 -33.75
CA LEU A 407 -25.68 -3.50 -34.43
C LEU A 407 -25.92 -3.65 -35.93
N THR A 408 -26.82 -2.89 -36.54
CA THR A 408 -27.04 -2.90 -37.99
C THR A 408 -27.40 -1.50 -38.47
N GLY A 409 -26.48 -0.81 -39.14
CA GLY A 409 -26.77 0.51 -39.68
C GLY A 409 -25.55 1.12 -40.34
N ASP A 410 -25.42 0.84 -41.63
CA ASP A 410 -24.37 1.30 -42.53
C ASP A 410 -24.23 2.83 -42.56
N GLY A 411 -23.00 3.31 -42.72
CA GLY A 411 -22.71 4.71 -42.98
C GLY A 411 -23.11 5.10 -44.40
N GLU A 412 -24.15 5.91 -44.54
CA GLU A 412 -24.44 6.69 -45.75
C GLU A 412 -23.77 8.06 -45.64
N GLU A 413 -22.71 8.29 -46.44
CA GLU A 413 -22.23 9.62 -46.80
C GLU A 413 -22.82 10.01 -48.18
N GLU A 414 -23.64 11.07 -48.20
CA GLU A 414 -24.01 11.77 -49.43
C GLU A 414 -22.88 12.71 -49.87
N GLY A 415 -22.42 12.58 -51.13
CA GLY A 415 -21.46 13.50 -51.72
C GLY A 415 -21.22 13.31 -53.23
N GLY A 416 -22.12 13.83 -54.07
CA GLY A 416 -21.79 14.54 -55.32
C GLY A 416 -21.05 13.84 -56.49
N ARG A 417 -21.83 13.46 -57.52
CA ARG A 417 -21.59 13.58 -58.99
C ARG A 417 -20.14 13.79 -59.52
N GLN A 418 -19.64 12.85 -60.34
CA GLN A 418 -19.41 13.00 -61.81
C GLN A 418 -18.71 11.77 -62.44
N GLY A 419 -19.33 11.22 -63.51
CA GLY A 419 -18.67 10.90 -64.79
C GLY A 419 -17.67 9.73 -64.93
N GLY A 420 -18.16 8.58 -65.43
CA GLY A 420 -17.62 7.94 -66.65
C GLY A 420 -16.49 6.90 -66.56
N GLY A 421 -16.74 5.70 -67.10
CA GLY A 421 -15.78 5.03 -68.01
C GLY A 421 -15.00 3.79 -67.51
N GLN A 422 -15.55 2.60 -67.81
CA GLN A 422 -14.93 1.38 -68.36
C GLN A 422 -13.56 0.79 -67.90
N ARG A 423 -13.63 -0.54 -67.67
CA ARG A 423 -12.70 -1.65 -68.06
C ARG A 423 -11.38 -1.89 -67.29
N GLY A 424 -11.35 -3.02 -66.57
CA GLY A 424 -10.54 -4.23 -66.84
C GLY A 424 -9.01 -4.21 -66.64
N GLY A 425 -8.47 -5.28 -66.02
CA GLY A 425 -7.06 -5.69 -66.24
C GLY A 425 -6.35 -6.33 -65.05
N GLN A 426 -5.87 -7.56 -65.25
CA GLN A 426 -4.91 -8.33 -64.45
C GLN A 426 -3.49 -7.72 -64.48
N GLY A 427 -2.60 -8.14 -63.56
CA GLY A 427 -1.16 -8.28 -63.89
C GLY A 427 -0.19 -7.96 -62.75
N GLY A 428 0.71 -8.91 -62.46
CA GLY A 428 1.76 -8.82 -61.43
C GLY A 428 3.08 -8.15 -61.84
N TYR A 429 4.09 -8.38 -60.98
CA TYR A 429 5.56 -8.30 -61.14
C TYR A 429 6.37 -7.09 -60.61
N TYR A 430 7.22 -7.44 -59.62
CA TYR A 430 8.60 -7.05 -59.24
C TYR A 430 9.29 -5.77 -59.78
N GLY A 431 10.01 -5.07 -58.86
CA GLY A 431 11.10 -4.13 -59.22
C GLY A 431 11.73 -3.30 -58.07
N THR A 432 12.80 -3.83 -57.45
CA THR A 432 14.08 -3.18 -57.00
C THR A 432 14.16 -1.75 -56.40
N GLY A 433 14.55 -1.67 -55.10
CA GLY A 433 15.50 -0.74 -54.39
C GLY A 433 15.31 0.81 -54.43
N PRO A 434 15.95 1.66 -53.56
CA PRO A 434 16.94 1.42 -52.49
C PRO A 434 16.63 2.10 -51.12
N LEU A 435 17.62 2.07 -50.22
CA LEU A 435 17.68 2.62 -48.85
C LEU A 435 17.00 3.98 -48.60
N LEU A 436 16.22 4.07 -47.51
CA LEU A 436 15.89 5.31 -46.82
C LEU A 436 16.07 5.13 -45.29
N THR A 437 16.74 6.13 -44.71
CA THR A 437 17.06 6.37 -43.30
C THR A 437 15.87 6.24 -42.34
N PRO A 438 16.05 5.78 -41.09
CA PRO A 438 14.94 5.77 -40.13
C PRO A 438 14.63 7.19 -39.66
N ASN A 439 13.42 7.64 -40.00
CA ASN A 439 12.80 8.85 -39.45
C ASN A 439 12.70 8.75 -37.93
N SER A 440 13.30 9.75 -37.29
CA SER A 440 13.12 10.16 -35.91
C SER A 440 11.67 10.62 -35.68
N SER A 441 10.75 9.66 -35.54
CA SER A 441 9.35 9.96 -35.18
C SER A 441 8.67 8.85 -34.38
N LEU A 442 9.31 7.69 -34.23
CA LEU A 442 8.78 6.55 -33.46
C LEU A 442 9.36 6.39 -32.04
N LEU A 443 10.26 7.28 -31.63
CA LEU A 443 10.89 7.27 -30.31
C LEU A 443 10.22 8.20 -29.28
N LEU A 444 9.19 8.96 -29.66
CA LEU A 444 8.40 9.77 -28.71
C LEU A 444 7.15 9.06 -28.17
N GLY A 445 6.76 7.91 -28.74
CA GLY A 445 5.58 7.15 -28.30
C GLY A 445 5.82 6.17 -27.16
N LEU A 446 7.08 5.88 -26.81
CA LEU A 446 7.43 4.88 -25.79
C LEU A 446 8.09 5.47 -24.53
N LEU A 447 8.26 6.79 -24.45
CA LEU A 447 8.94 7.47 -23.33
C LEU A 447 7.99 8.15 -22.33
N LEU A 448 6.67 7.94 -22.46
CA LEU A 448 5.64 8.54 -21.60
C LEU A 448 5.03 7.57 -20.59
N LEU A 449 5.59 6.36 -20.43
CA LEU A 449 5.11 5.33 -19.50
C LEU A 449 6.12 4.93 -18.39
N LEU A 450 7.19 5.71 -18.18
CA LEU A 450 8.24 5.34 -17.22
C LEU A 450 8.52 6.31 -16.07
N LEU A 451 7.69 7.33 -15.83
CA LEU A 451 7.86 8.21 -14.66
C LEU A 451 6.52 8.63 -14.06
N SER A 452 5.90 7.72 -13.30
CA SER A 452 4.87 8.11 -12.32
C SER A 452 4.96 7.19 -11.11
N SER A 453 5.81 7.55 -10.15
CA SER A 453 5.82 6.91 -8.82
C SER A 453 6.21 7.89 -7.71
N LEU A 454 5.85 9.16 -7.85
CA LEU A 454 5.90 10.13 -6.77
C LEU A 454 4.76 11.13 -6.95
N HIS A 455 3.62 10.87 -6.29
CA HIS A 455 2.57 11.87 -6.11
C HIS A 455 2.94 12.69 -4.88
N LEU A 456 3.18 13.99 -5.06
CA LEU A 456 3.48 14.91 -3.96
C LEU A 456 2.19 15.54 -3.45
N LEU A 457 1.87 15.32 -2.18
CA LEU A 457 0.73 15.93 -1.51
C LEU A 457 1.13 17.28 -0.90
N PRO A 458 0.31 18.34 -1.06
CA PRO A 458 0.51 19.61 -0.37
C PRO A 458 0.17 19.49 1.12
N SER A 459 1.05 20.00 1.98
CA SER A 459 0.73 20.25 3.39
C SER A 459 -0.26 21.40 3.49
N ARG A 460 -1.46 21.15 4.04
CA ARG A 460 -2.38 22.22 4.45
C ARG A 460 -1.78 22.89 5.69
N THR A 461 -1.68 24.22 5.69
CA THR A 461 -1.16 25.02 6.82
C THR A 461 -2.26 25.43 7.76
#